data_AF-X1B1I7-F1
#
_entry.id   AF-X1B1I7-F1
#
_cell.length_a   1.000
_cell.length_b   1.000
_cell.length_c   1.000
_cell.angle_alpha   90.00
_cell.angle_beta   90.00
_cell.angle_gamma   90.00
#
_symmetry.space_group_name_H-M   'P 1'
#
loop_
_entity.id
_entity.type
_entity.pdbx_description
1 polymer ?
#
loop_
_entity_poly.entity_id
_entity_poly.type
_entity_poly.pdbx_seq_one_letter_code
_entity_poly.pdbx_strand_id
1 'polypeptide(L)'
;MALEDARDEATAISKETSEAVDLTTSEVLRGYSQGMIDAAKATELLSALGIAPTAITFKLTLSDLRRVLSHKEQSAKQYKRLFDKHLLTAIQAQTNLATAGYTSKEIDLLVSEWTLERDADDAITGIQDRLPTITDLEKWLKLGIVTVDEWVQYMRLHTYPEPVIAMHLEEILLTQEA
;
A
#
# COMPACT_ATOMS: atom_id res chain seq x y z
N MET A 1 56.23 0.49 3.42
CA MET A 1 55.82 1.05 2.12
C MET A 1 55.40 -0.04 1.15
N ALA A 2 56.28 -0.77 0.44
CA ALA A 2 55.84 -1.75 -0.58
C ALA A 2 54.98 -2.95 -0.08
N LEU A 3 55.14 -3.36 1.20
CA LEU A 3 54.31 -4.41 1.82
C LEU A 3 52.94 -3.92 2.32
N GLU A 4 52.80 -2.60 2.48
CA GLU A 4 51.57 -1.95 2.98
C GLU A 4 50.65 -1.66 1.79
N ASP A 5 51.20 -1.13 0.69
CA ASP A 5 50.49 -0.96 -0.59
C ASP A 5 49.93 -2.29 -1.12
N ALA A 6 50.69 -3.39 -1.07
CA ALA A 6 50.23 -4.70 -1.54
C ALA A 6 49.09 -5.29 -0.69
N ARG A 7 49.00 -4.93 0.60
CA ARG A 7 47.94 -5.38 1.50
C ARG A 7 46.65 -4.60 1.27
N ASP A 8 46.78 -3.29 1.04
CA ASP A 8 45.66 -2.41 0.72
C ASP A 8 45.07 -2.74 -0.67
N GLU A 9 45.92 -3.08 -1.63
CA GLU A 9 45.50 -3.52 -2.97
C GLU A 9 44.80 -4.90 -2.92
N ALA A 10 45.30 -5.85 -2.14
CA ALA A 10 44.66 -7.16 -1.96
C ALA A 10 43.29 -7.08 -1.25
N THR A 11 43.14 -6.17 -0.29
CA THR A 11 41.85 -5.94 0.39
C THR A 11 40.84 -5.24 -0.50
N ALA A 12 41.26 -4.31 -1.35
CA ALA A 12 40.40 -3.67 -2.36
C ALA A 12 39.88 -4.69 -3.39
N ILE A 13 40.76 -5.55 -3.92
CA ILE A 13 40.38 -6.60 -4.89
C ILE A 13 39.40 -7.61 -4.27
N SER A 14 39.63 -8.01 -3.01
CA SER A 14 38.73 -8.91 -2.29
C SER A 14 37.33 -8.31 -2.10
N LYS A 15 37.24 -6.98 -1.91
CA LYS A 15 35.97 -6.28 -1.72
C LYS A 15 35.20 -6.17 -3.04
N GLU A 16 35.86 -5.75 -4.11
CA GLU A 16 35.24 -5.62 -5.43
C GLU A 16 34.76 -6.97 -5.98
N THR A 17 35.52 -8.04 -5.73
CA THR A 17 35.12 -9.42 -6.06
C THR A 17 33.89 -9.85 -5.26
N SER A 18 33.81 -9.51 -3.97
CA SER A 18 32.64 -9.79 -3.14
C SER A 18 31.38 -9.08 -3.64
N GLU A 19 31.50 -7.79 -3.99
CA GLU A 19 30.37 -6.99 -4.47
C GLU A 19 29.83 -7.49 -5.81
N ALA A 20 30.71 -7.88 -6.74
CA ALA A 20 30.32 -8.48 -8.02
C ALA A 20 29.58 -9.82 -7.82
N VAL A 21 30.03 -10.66 -6.87
CA VAL A 21 29.37 -11.91 -6.51
C VAL A 21 27.98 -11.65 -5.92
N ASP A 22 27.83 -10.64 -5.06
CA ASP A 22 26.54 -10.28 -4.45
C ASP A 22 25.52 -9.77 -5.47
N LEU A 23 25.96 -8.94 -6.42
CA LEU A 23 25.14 -8.46 -7.53
C LEU A 23 24.67 -9.63 -8.40
N THR A 24 25.60 -10.49 -8.83
CA THR A 24 25.29 -11.65 -9.68
C THR A 24 24.36 -12.63 -8.95
N THR A 25 24.59 -12.85 -7.66
CA THR A 25 23.71 -13.67 -6.80
C THR A 25 22.28 -13.13 -6.79
N SER A 26 22.13 -11.81 -6.68
CA SER A 26 20.83 -11.15 -6.65
C SER A 26 20.08 -11.29 -7.98
N GLU A 27 20.80 -11.20 -9.11
CA GLU A 27 20.21 -11.41 -10.44
C GLU A 27 19.75 -12.85 -10.66
N VAL A 28 20.54 -13.84 -10.23
CA VAL A 28 20.15 -15.26 -10.32
C VAL A 28 18.90 -15.53 -9.48
N LEU A 29 18.85 -15.03 -8.24
CA LEU A 29 17.66 -15.16 -7.38
C LEU A 29 16.45 -14.42 -7.94
N ARG A 30 16.65 -13.28 -8.61
CA ARG A 30 15.56 -12.57 -9.30
C ARG A 30 15.01 -13.41 -10.45
N GLY A 31 15.89 -13.95 -11.31
CA GLY A 31 15.49 -14.83 -12.40
C GLY A 31 14.73 -16.06 -11.90
N TYR A 32 15.19 -16.67 -10.79
CA TYR A 32 14.51 -17.79 -10.16
C TYR A 32 13.13 -17.41 -9.61
N SER A 33 13.03 -16.33 -8.83
CA SER A 33 11.76 -15.89 -8.25
C SER A 33 10.71 -15.51 -9.31
N GLN A 34 11.16 -15.01 -10.46
CA GLN A 34 10.31 -14.68 -11.61
C GLN A 34 9.98 -15.90 -12.50
N GLY A 35 10.54 -17.08 -12.20
CA GLY A 35 10.34 -18.29 -13.01
C GLY A 35 11.04 -18.28 -14.36
N MET A 36 12.00 -17.36 -14.58
CA MET A 36 12.81 -17.30 -15.81
C MET A 36 13.83 -18.44 -15.88
N ILE A 37 14.26 -18.93 -14.72
CA ILE A 37 15.10 -20.11 -14.56
C ILE A 37 14.51 -21.02 -13.48
N ASP A 38 14.73 -22.32 -13.61
CA ASP A 38 14.30 -23.30 -12.61
C ASP A 38 15.32 -23.44 -11.46
N ALA A 39 14.96 -24.24 -10.45
CA ALA A 39 15.80 -24.46 -9.27
C ALA A 39 17.13 -25.15 -9.62
N ALA A 40 17.15 -26.02 -10.62
CA ALA A 40 18.35 -26.74 -11.04
C ALA A 40 19.36 -25.78 -11.66
N LYS A 41 18.90 -24.91 -12.58
CA LYS A 41 19.74 -23.90 -13.22
C LYS A 41 20.18 -22.82 -12.24
N ALA A 42 19.31 -22.38 -11.34
CA ALA A 42 19.69 -21.45 -10.28
C ALA A 42 20.76 -22.04 -9.36
N THR A 43 20.65 -23.33 -9.00
CA THR A 43 21.66 -24.04 -8.20
C THR A 43 22.99 -24.14 -8.92
N GLU A 44 22.99 -24.47 -10.21
CA GLU A 44 24.19 -24.50 -11.06
C GLU A 44 24.90 -23.14 -11.08
N LEU A 45 24.16 -22.05 -11.36
CA LEU A 45 24.71 -20.69 -11.43
C LEU A 45 25.26 -20.22 -10.09
N LEU A 46 24.53 -20.45 -8.99
CA LEU A 46 24.99 -20.07 -7.65
C LEU A 46 26.19 -20.90 -7.20
N SER A 47 26.27 -22.18 -7.58
CA SER A 47 27.43 -23.03 -7.30
C SER A 47 28.66 -22.55 -8.08
N ALA A 48 28.49 -22.11 -9.32
CA ALA A 48 29.57 -21.54 -10.13
C ALA A 48 30.14 -20.23 -9.54
N LEU A 49 29.34 -19.50 -8.75
CA LEU A 49 29.77 -18.34 -7.97
C LEU A 49 30.49 -18.71 -6.66
N GLY A 50 30.69 -20.00 -6.37
CA GLY A 50 31.36 -20.47 -5.16
C GLY A 50 30.48 -20.47 -3.91
N ILE A 51 29.16 -20.33 -4.05
CA ILE A 51 28.24 -20.33 -2.91
C ILE A 51 28.08 -21.77 -2.39
N ALA A 52 28.19 -21.94 -1.07
CA ALA A 52 28.05 -23.25 -0.44
C ALA A 52 26.66 -23.87 -0.70
N PRO A 53 26.55 -25.19 -0.96
CA PRO A 53 25.27 -25.84 -1.28
C PRO A 53 24.15 -25.59 -0.25
N THR A 54 24.48 -25.56 1.04
CA THR A 54 23.52 -25.26 2.11
C THR A 54 22.96 -23.84 2.02
N ALA A 55 23.80 -22.86 1.67
CA ALA A 55 23.39 -21.47 1.46
C ALA A 55 22.54 -21.31 0.21
N ILE A 56 22.83 -22.07 -0.86
CA ILE A 56 22.00 -22.13 -2.07
C ILE A 56 20.59 -22.60 -1.72
N THR A 57 20.47 -23.78 -1.09
CA THR A 57 19.17 -24.34 -0.68
C THR A 57 18.39 -23.35 0.17
N PHE A 58 19.03 -22.72 1.16
CA PHE A 58 18.38 -21.72 1.99
C PHE A 58 17.88 -20.51 1.19
N LYS A 59 18.70 -19.95 0.29
CA LYS A 59 18.34 -18.79 -0.55
C LYS A 59 17.17 -19.09 -1.49
N LEU A 60 17.16 -20.28 -2.11
CA LEU A 60 16.07 -20.70 -3.00
C LEU A 60 14.76 -20.88 -2.22
N THR A 61 14.78 -21.59 -1.10
CA THR A 61 13.60 -21.75 -0.23
C THR A 61 13.05 -20.40 0.25
N LEU A 62 13.93 -19.47 0.64
CA LEU A 62 13.53 -18.12 1.04
C LEU A 62 12.89 -17.35 -0.13
N SER A 63 13.42 -17.51 -1.33
CA SER A 63 12.87 -16.92 -2.55
C SER A 63 11.47 -17.45 -2.86
N ASP A 64 11.24 -18.76 -2.72
CA ASP A 64 9.92 -19.37 -2.88
C ASP A 64 8.92 -18.86 -1.86
N LEU A 65 9.32 -18.78 -0.58
CA LEU A 65 8.48 -18.23 0.48
C LEU A 65 8.08 -16.78 0.18
N ARG A 66 9.04 -15.94 -0.23
CA ARG A 66 8.79 -14.54 -0.60
C ARG A 66 7.83 -14.43 -1.78
N ARG A 67 7.96 -15.30 -2.79
CA ARG A 67 7.05 -15.35 -3.93
C ARG A 67 5.61 -15.66 -3.48
N VAL A 68 5.43 -16.66 -2.63
CA VAL A 68 4.10 -17.03 -2.09
C VAL A 68 3.50 -15.88 -1.27
N LEU A 69 4.29 -15.27 -0.38
CA LEU A 69 3.85 -14.13 0.43
C LEU A 69 3.46 -12.93 -0.44
N SER A 70 4.29 -12.56 -1.41
CA SER A 70 3.99 -11.48 -2.35
C SER A 70 2.72 -11.74 -3.14
N HIS A 71 2.51 -12.98 -3.60
CA HIS A 71 1.29 -13.36 -4.31
C HIS A 71 0.05 -13.24 -3.41
N LYS A 72 0.13 -13.73 -2.16
CA LYS A 72 -0.92 -13.55 -1.16
C LYS A 72 -1.23 -12.07 -0.99
N GLU A 73 -0.24 -11.25 -0.59
CA GLU A 73 -0.41 -9.81 -0.37
C GLU A 73 -1.04 -9.06 -1.56
N GLN A 74 -0.61 -9.37 -2.79
CA GLN A 74 -1.20 -8.79 -3.99
C GLN A 74 -2.66 -9.20 -4.17
N SER A 75 -2.99 -10.47 -3.92
CA SER A 75 -4.37 -10.98 -3.98
C SER A 75 -5.26 -10.30 -2.94
N ALA A 76 -4.80 -10.18 -1.68
CA ALA A 76 -5.54 -9.45 -0.65
C ALA A 76 -5.78 -7.99 -1.02
N LYS A 77 -4.76 -7.28 -1.54
CA LYS A 77 -4.93 -5.89 -2.01
C LYS A 77 -5.97 -5.77 -3.12
N GLN A 78 -6.00 -6.72 -4.05
CA GLN A 78 -7.00 -6.74 -5.13
C GLN A 78 -8.41 -6.98 -4.59
N TYR A 79 -8.59 -7.99 -3.72
CA TYR A 79 -9.89 -8.29 -3.15
C TYR A 79 -10.40 -7.19 -2.23
N LYS A 80 -9.53 -6.54 -1.44
CA LYS A 80 -9.87 -5.37 -0.65
C LYS A 80 -10.44 -4.25 -1.53
N ARG A 81 -9.74 -3.89 -2.62
CA ARG A 81 -10.22 -2.85 -3.56
C ARG A 81 -11.60 -3.15 -4.15
N LEU A 82 -11.91 -4.43 -4.40
CA LEU A 82 -13.23 -4.84 -4.89
C LEU A 82 -14.28 -4.81 -3.77
N PHE A 83 -13.89 -5.19 -2.55
CA PHE A 83 -14.74 -5.17 -1.37
C PHE A 83 -15.13 -3.74 -0.97
N ASP A 84 -14.15 -2.82 -0.92
CA ASP A 84 -14.34 -1.39 -0.65
C ASP A 84 -15.32 -0.75 -1.65
N LYS A 85 -15.32 -1.22 -2.90
CA LYS A 85 -16.22 -0.76 -3.97
C LYS A 85 -17.59 -1.46 -4.00
N HIS A 86 -17.92 -2.26 -2.98
CA HIS A 86 -19.14 -3.06 -2.92
C HIS A 86 -19.31 -4.07 -4.08
N LEU A 87 -18.22 -4.39 -4.79
CA LEU A 87 -18.22 -5.40 -5.87
C LEU A 87 -18.00 -6.82 -5.33
N LEU A 88 -17.57 -6.95 -4.08
CA LEU A 88 -17.49 -8.22 -3.35
C LEU A 88 -18.23 -8.12 -2.02
N THR A 89 -19.04 -9.13 -1.75
CA THR A 89 -19.59 -9.39 -0.41
C THR A 89 -18.54 -10.02 0.50
N ALA A 90 -18.77 -10.01 1.82
CA ALA A 90 -17.88 -10.65 2.79
C ALA A 90 -17.70 -12.15 2.51
N ILE A 91 -18.78 -12.85 2.19
CA ILE A 91 -18.74 -14.30 1.88
C ILE A 91 -17.90 -14.56 0.62
N GLN A 92 -18.03 -13.73 -0.42
CA GLN A 92 -17.22 -13.86 -1.63
C GLN A 92 -15.74 -13.52 -1.36
N ALA A 93 -15.45 -12.50 -0.56
CA ALA A 93 -14.09 -12.17 -0.15
C ALA A 93 -13.43 -13.33 0.64
N GLN A 94 -14.16 -13.91 1.61
CA GLN A 94 -13.72 -15.10 2.35
C GLN A 94 -13.40 -16.27 1.42
N THR A 95 -14.31 -16.56 0.48
CA THR A 95 -14.14 -17.64 -0.51
C THR A 95 -12.90 -17.41 -1.37
N ASN A 96 -12.74 -16.20 -1.90
CA ASN A 96 -11.62 -15.83 -2.76
C ASN A 96 -10.28 -15.87 -2.02
N LEU A 97 -10.25 -15.44 -0.76
CA LEU A 97 -9.05 -15.53 0.09
C LEU A 97 -8.71 -16.99 0.43
N ALA A 98 -9.70 -17.83 0.72
CA ALA A 98 -9.47 -19.26 0.94
C ALA A 98 -8.85 -19.93 -0.31
N THR A 99 -9.38 -19.61 -1.49
CA THR A 99 -8.79 -20.09 -2.77
C THR A 99 -7.37 -19.56 -3.00
N ALA A 100 -7.05 -18.36 -2.51
CA ALA A 100 -5.70 -17.79 -2.56
C ALA A 100 -4.73 -18.35 -1.49
N GLY A 101 -5.15 -19.34 -0.70
CA GLY A 101 -4.30 -20.03 0.28
C GLY A 101 -4.18 -19.31 1.62
N TYR A 102 -5.17 -18.49 1.97
CA TYR A 102 -5.28 -17.93 3.32
C TYR A 102 -5.88 -18.93 4.30
N THR A 103 -5.40 -18.91 5.53
CA THR A 103 -5.99 -19.69 6.63
C THR A 103 -7.27 -19.03 7.13
N SER A 104 -8.17 -19.81 7.75
CA SER A 104 -9.43 -19.26 8.33
C SER A 104 -9.17 -18.06 9.24
N LYS A 105 -8.14 -18.14 10.10
CA LYS A 105 -7.81 -17.06 11.03
C LYS A 105 -7.34 -15.78 10.32
N GLU A 106 -6.55 -15.90 9.25
CA GLU A 106 -6.13 -14.75 8.44
C GLU A 106 -7.34 -14.13 7.71
N ILE A 107 -8.24 -14.98 7.20
CA ILE A 107 -9.46 -14.56 6.51
C ILE A 107 -10.37 -13.77 7.45
N ASP A 108 -10.63 -14.32 8.64
CA ASP A 108 -11.50 -13.68 9.64
C ASP A 108 -10.95 -12.31 10.05
N LEU A 109 -9.63 -12.21 10.25
CA LEU A 109 -8.96 -10.95 10.57
C LEU A 109 -9.13 -9.92 9.45
N LEU A 110 -8.77 -10.28 8.21
CA LEU A 110 -8.82 -9.36 7.06
C LEU A 110 -10.24 -8.91 6.75
N VAL A 111 -11.20 -9.84 6.72
CA VAL A 111 -12.58 -9.50 6.38
C VAL A 111 -13.23 -8.67 7.48
N SER A 112 -12.91 -8.94 8.76
CA SER A 112 -13.37 -8.10 9.87
C SER A 112 -12.81 -6.68 9.76
N GLU A 113 -11.51 -6.54 9.49
CA GLU A 113 -10.86 -5.23 9.31
C GLU A 113 -11.48 -4.45 8.15
N TRP A 114 -11.62 -5.07 6.97
CA TRP A 114 -12.17 -4.40 5.79
C TRP A 114 -13.64 -4.04 5.96
N THR A 115 -14.43 -4.87 6.66
CA THR A 115 -15.84 -4.56 6.95
C THR A 115 -15.93 -3.31 7.82
N LEU A 116 -15.10 -3.20 8.87
CA LEU A 116 -15.07 -2.02 9.73
C LEU A 116 -14.64 -0.76 8.97
N GLU A 117 -13.60 -0.86 8.14
CA GLU A 117 -13.15 0.27 7.30
C GLU A 117 -14.25 0.74 6.35
N ARG A 118 -14.86 -0.20 5.62
CA ARG A 118 -15.91 0.12 4.65
C ARG A 118 -17.16 0.69 5.32
N ASP A 119 -17.59 0.11 6.44
CA ASP A 119 -18.76 0.62 7.17
C ASP A 119 -18.49 2.03 7.73
N ALA A 120 -17.26 2.33 8.13
CA ALA A 120 -16.85 3.68 8.53
C ALA A 120 -16.87 4.65 7.33
N ASP A 121 -16.32 4.25 6.19
CA ASP A 121 -16.31 5.06 4.96
C ASP A 121 -17.73 5.30 4.43
N ASP A 122 -18.60 4.29 4.45
CA ASP A 122 -20.01 4.40 4.06
C ASP A 122 -20.77 5.31 5.02
N ALA A 123 -20.49 5.25 6.32
CA ALA A 123 -21.11 6.14 7.30
C ALA A 123 -20.71 7.61 7.05
N ILE A 124 -19.44 7.86 6.73
CA ILE A 124 -18.93 9.21 6.43
C ILE A 124 -19.52 9.73 5.11
N THR A 125 -19.45 8.92 4.05
CA THR A 125 -19.93 9.29 2.72
C THR A 125 -21.45 9.47 2.71
N GLY A 126 -22.18 8.58 3.39
CA GLY A 126 -23.63 8.68 3.53
C GLY A 126 -24.08 9.91 4.33
N ILE A 127 -23.23 10.46 5.21
CA ILE A 127 -23.48 11.76 5.83
C ILE A 127 -23.27 12.86 4.77
N GLN A 128 -22.16 12.84 4.03
CA GLN A 128 -21.85 13.84 3.00
C GLN A 128 -22.91 13.91 1.89
N ASP A 129 -23.39 12.77 1.40
CA ASP A 129 -24.42 12.70 0.35
C ASP A 129 -25.78 13.29 0.78
N ARG A 130 -26.04 13.34 2.09
CA ARG A 130 -27.28 13.92 2.66
C ARG A 130 -27.13 15.39 3.03
N LEU A 131 -25.91 15.91 3.03
CA LEU A 131 -25.67 17.32 3.31
C LEU A 131 -25.93 18.16 2.05
N PRO A 132 -26.53 19.35 2.18
CA PRO A 132 -26.58 20.32 1.08
C PRO A 132 -25.18 20.64 0.58
N THR A 133 -25.02 20.85 -0.74
CA THR A 133 -23.71 21.23 -1.28
C THR A 133 -23.27 22.59 -0.75
N ILE A 134 -21.97 22.90 -0.75
CA ILE A 134 -21.46 24.21 -0.32
C ILE A 134 -22.11 25.33 -1.11
N THR A 135 -22.26 25.16 -2.42
CA THR A 135 -22.95 26.13 -3.29
C THR A 135 -24.40 26.37 -2.86
N ASP A 136 -25.12 25.31 -2.45
CA ASP A 136 -26.48 25.45 -1.92
C ASP A 136 -26.48 26.19 -0.59
N LEU A 137 -25.54 25.86 0.31
CA LEU A 137 -25.39 26.52 1.61
C LEU A 137 -25.07 28.01 1.46
N GLU A 138 -24.13 28.38 0.59
CA GLU A 138 -23.79 29.77 0.29
C GLU A 138 -24.99 30.53 -0.27
N LYS A 139 -25.72 29.92 -1.20
CA LYS A 139 -26.96 30.48 -1.75
C LYS A 139 -28.00 30.67 -0.65
N TRP A 140 -28.20 29.70 0.22
CA TRP A 140 -29.15 29.77 1.32
C TRP A 140 -28.77 30.84 2.34
N LEU A 141 -27.48 30.98 2.66
CA LEU A 141 -26.99 32.04 3.53
C LEU A 141 -27.25 33.42 2.90
N LYS A 142 -26.93 33.58 1.60
CA LYS A 142 -27.18 34.82 0.87
C LYS A 142 -28.66 35.21 0.82
N LEU A 143 -29.54 34.21 0.76
CA LEU A 143 -31.00 34.39 0.78
C LEU A 143 -31.58 34.53 2.20
N GLY A 144 -30.76 34.42 3.25
CA GLY A 144 -31.22 34.44 4.64
C GLY A 144 -32.08 33.23 5.04
N ILE A 145 -32.00 32.13 4.29
CA ILE A 145 -32.70 30.87 4.59
C ILE A 145 -32.03 30.15 5.77
N VAL A 146 -30.70 30.27 5.87
CA VAL A 146 -29.91 29.81 7.01
C VAL A 146 -29.13 30.98 7.61
N THR A 147 -28.90 30.91 8.91
CA THR A 147 -28.05 31.86 9.64
C THR A 147 -26.57 31.58 9.43
N VAL A 148 -25.71 32.54 9.79
CA VAL A 148 -24.25 32.35 9.80
C VAL A 148 -23.84 31.16 10.68
N ASP A 149 -24.41 31.05 11.88
CA ASP A 149 -24.06 29.96 12.80
C ASP A 149 -24.47 28.59 12.25
N GLU A 150 -25.65 28.48 11.64
CA GLU A 150 -26.11 27.26 10.97
C GLU A 150 -25.20 26.92 9.77
N TRP A 151 -24.85 27.91 8.96
CA TRP A 151 -23.94 27.74 7.83
C TRP A 151 -22.56 27.24 8.30
N VAL A 152 -21.99 27.82 9.37
CA VAL A 152 -20.73 27.37 9.98
C VAL A 152 -20.84 25.92 10.46
N GLN A 153 -21.96 25.54 11.10
CA GLN A 153 -22.19 24.16 11.50
C GLN A 153 -22.24 23.20 10.30
N TYR A 154 -22.91 23.58 9.21
CA TYR A 154 -22.91 22.78 7.98
C TYR A 154 -21.51 22.67 7.35
N MET A 155 -20.73 23.74 7.35
CA MET A 155 -19.34 23.70 6.85
C MET A 155 -18.44 22.78 7.69
N ARG A 156 -18.63 22.74 9.02
CA ARG A 156 -17.95 21.78 9.91
C ARG A 156 -18.35 20.34 9.62
N LEU A 157 -19.62 20.09 9.31
CA LEU A 157 -20.12 18.77 8.92
C LEU A 157 -19.53 18.31 7.58
N HIS A 158 -19.20 19.24 6.69
CA HIS A 158 -18.39 19.01 5.49
C HIS A 158 -16.87 18.95 5.77
N THR A 159 -16.47 18.83 7.04
CA THR A 159 -15.09 18.70 7.52
C THR A 159 -14.14 19.84 7.12
N TYR A 160 -14.67 21.04 6.84
CA TYR A 160 -13.85 22.22 6.59
C TYR A 160 -13.15 22.72 7.87
N PRO A 161 -11.85 23.07 7.80
CA PRO A 161 -11.15 23.64 8.95
C PRO A 161 -11.57 25.10 9.18
N GLU A 162 -11.62 25.54 10.45
CA GLU A 162 -12.08 26.88 10.85
C GLU A 162 -11.49 28.05 10.04
N PRO A 163 -10.18 28.08 9.70
CA PRO A 163 -9.62 29.17 8.90
C PRO A 163 -10.23 29.27 7.50
N VAL A 164 -10.58 28.14 6.89
CA VAL A 164 -11.20 28.10 5.57
C VAL A 164 -12.67 28.52 5.65
N ILE A 165 -13.37 28.12 6.72
CA ILE A 165 -14.75 28.57 6.99
C ILE A 165 -14.80 30.11 7.10
N ALA A 166 -13.85 30.71 7.84
CA ALA A 166 -13.76 32.16 8.00
C ALA A 166 -13.52 32.88 6.65
N MET A 167 -12.64 32.34 5.81
CA MET A 167 -12.34 32.90 4.48
C MET A 167 -13.57 32.90 3.56
N HIS A 168 -14.32 31.80 3.50
CA HIS A 168 -15.56 31.73 2.72
C HIS A 168 -16.61 32.72 3.25
N LEU A 169 -16.72 32.86 4.57
CA LEU A 169 -17.67 33.80 5.18
C LEU A 169 -17.34 35.26 4.80
N GLU A 170 -16.06 35.63 4.84
CA GLU A 170 -15.59 36.95 4.44
C GLU A 170 -15.90 37.23 2.96
N GLU A 171 -15.62 36.27 2.06
CA GLU A 171 -15.95 36.38 0.64
C GLU A 171 -17.45 36.58 0.39
N ILE A 172 -18.31 35.79 1.06
CA ILE A 172 -19.76 35.89 0.91
C ILE A 172 -20.28 37.26 1.35
N LEU A 173 -19.79 37.77 2.48
CA LEU A 173 -20.20 39.07 3.03
C LEU A 173 -19.72 40.23 2.16
N LEU A 174 -18.47 40.18 1.67
CA LEU A 174 -17.93 41.19 0.75
C LEU A 174 -18.74 41.28 -0.55
N THR A 175 -19.29 40.15 -1.01
CA THR A 175 -20.09 40.11 -2.25
C THR A 175 -21.52 40.63 -2.04
N GLN A 176 -22.01 40.78 -0.80
CA GLN A 176 -23.34 41.36 -0.52
C GLN A 176 -23.35 42.87 -0.39
N GLU A 177 -22.19 43.50 -0.15
CA GLU A 177 -22.05 44.95 0.00
C GLU A 177 -21.75 45.68 -1.32
N ALA A 178 -21.51 44.94 -2.41
CA ALA A 178 -21.21 45.44 -3.76
C ALA A 178 -22.42 45.40 -4.69
#